data_AF-A0A218W9H5-F1
#
_entry.id   AF-A0A218W9H5-F1
#
_cell.length_a   1.000
_cell.length_b   1.000
_cell.length_c   1.000
_cell.angle_alpha   90.00
_cell.angle_beta   90.00
_cell.angle_gamma   90.00
#
_symmetry.space_group_name_H-M   'P 1'
#
loop_
_entity.id
_entity.type
_entity.pdbx_description
1 polymer ?
#
loop_
_entity_poly.entity_id
_entity_poly.type
_entity_poly.pdbx_seq_one_letter_code
_entity_poly.pdbx_strand_id
1 'polypeptide(L)'
;MKPIQFEKDDDTNYHMDLIVALANMRARNYSIPEVDKLKAKFIAGRIIPAIATSTAMATGLVCLELYKVLDGGHKLEDYRNTFANLALPLFSMAEPVPPKVINYRDMRWTIWDSWVIKDNPTLREVLQWLEEKGLNAYSISCGSSLLYNSMFPSHKERMDGKVVDLAREVAKVEVPPYRRHVDIVVACEDDEGNDIDIPQISVYFR
;
A
#
# COMPACT_ATOMS: atom_id res chain seq x y z
N MET A 1 -11.66 -35.66 6.30
CA MET A 1 -10.87 -35.53 5.05
C MET A 1 -9.71 -34.59 5.32
N LYS A 2 -8.49 -34.88 4.89
CA LYS A 2 -7.32 -34.01 5.06
C LYS A 2 -7.12 -33.19 3.77
N PRO A 3 -7.15 -31.85 3.79
CA PRO A 3 -6.86 -31.06 2.61
C PRO A 3 -5.40 -31.24 2.18
N ILE A 4 -5.16 -31.37 0.88
CA ILE A 4 -3.81 -31.43 0.32
C ILE A 4 -3.36 -29.98 0.06
N GLN A 5 -2.28 -29.55 0.69
CA GLN A 5 -1.65 -28.27 0.41
C GLN A 5 -0.72 -28.43 -0.79
N PHE A 6 -0.94 -27.60 -1.81
CA PHE A 6 -0.09 -27.61 -2.99
C PHE A 6 1.35 -27.21 -2.63
N GLU A 7 2.28 -28.09 -2.97
CA GLU A 7 3.73 -27.86 -2.88
C GLU A 7 4.35 -28.25 -4.23
N LYS A 8 5.02 -27.28 -4.85
CA LYS A 8 5.58 -27.36 -6.20
C LYS A 8 7.04 -27.80 -6.20
N ASP A 9 7.72 -27.62 -5.08
CA ASP A 9 9.17 -27.84 -4.95
C ASP A 9 9.54 -29.23 -4.42
N ASP A 10 8.53 -30.01 -4.00
CA ASP A 10 8.68 -31.41 -3.63
C ASP A 10 8.21 -32.33 -4.77
N ASP A 11 9.16 -33.01 -5.42
CA ASP A 11 8.89 -33.92 -6.54
C ASP A 11 8.33 -35.28 -6.09
N THR A 12 8.24 -35.56 -4.78
CA THR A 12 7.79 -36.85 -4.23
C THR A 12 6.30 -36.90 -3.87
N ASN A 13 5.64 -35.74 -3.80
CA ASN A 13 4.22 -35.62 -3.45
C ASN A 13 3.25 -35.78 -4.64
N TYR A 14 3.78 -36.00 -5.85
CA TYR A 14 3.04 -36.17 -7.10
C TYR A 14 2.13 -35.01 -7.53
N HIS A 15 2.18 -33.85 -6.87
CA HIS A 15 1.34 -32.70 -7.21
C HIS A 15 1.60 -32.23 -8.65
N MET A 16 2.88 -32.04 -8.99
CA MET A 16 3.27 -31.60 -10.32
C MET A 16 3.03 -32.67 -11.38
N ASP A 17 3.20 -33.96 -11.04
CA ASP A 17 2.94 -35.06 -11.97
C ASP A 17 1.46 -35.13 -12.36
N LEU A 18 0.57 -34.95 -11.38
CA LEU A 18 -0.87 -34.86 -11.62
C LEU A 18 -1.22 -33.66 -12.51
N ILE A 19 -0.70 -32.48 -12.21
CA ILE A 19 -0.97 -31.25 -12.99
C ILE A 19 -0.49 -31.40 -14.43
N VAL A 20 0.73 -31.90 -14.65
CA VAL A 20 1.31 -32.11 -15.98
C VAL A 20 0.49 -33.12 -16.78
N ALA A 21 0.16 -34.27 -16.19
CA ALA A 21 -0.61 -35.31 -16.87
C ALA A 21 -2.00 -34.80 -17.28
N LEU A 22 -2.73 -34.14 -16.37
CA LEU A 22 -4.05 -33.58 -16.67
C LEU A 22 -3.98 -32.47 -17.72
N ALA A 23 -2.98 -31.59 -17.63
CA ALA A 23 -2.78 -30.51 -18.59
C ALA A 23 -2.48 -31.04 -19.99
N ASN A 24 -1.59 -32.04 -20.12
CA ASN A 24 -1.23 -32.64 -21.40
C ASN A 24 -2.37 -33.48 -21.99
N MET A 25 -3.13 -34.21 -21.17
CA MET A 25 -4.34 -34.90 -21.64
C MET A 25 -5.37 -33.90 -22.21
N ARG A 26 -5.57 -32.76 -21.53
CA ARG A 26 -6.43 -31.70 -22.05
C ARG A 26 -5.86 -31.08 -23.33
N ALA A 27 -4.54 -30.85 -23.39
CA ALA A 27 -3.89 -30.29 -24.56
C ALA A 27 -4.10 -31.15 -25.81
N ARG A 28 -4.03 -32.48 -25.70
CA ARG A 28 -4.32 -33.43 -26.79
C ARG A 28 -5.71 -33.25 -27.37
N ASN A 29 -6.73 -33.05 -26.51
CA ASN A 29 -8.12 -32.88 -26.97
C ASN A 29 -8.30 -31.65 -27.88
N TYR A 30 -7.51 -30.60 -27.66
CA TYR A 30 -7.60 -29.33 -28.40
C TYR A 30 -6.44 -29.14 -29.38
N SER A 31 -5.63 -30.17 -29.65
CA SER A 31 -4.43 -30.08 -30.49
C SER A 31 -3.45 -28.98 -30.05
N ILE A 32 -3.36 -28.72 -28.74
CA ILE A 32 -2.39 -27.80 -28.14
C ILE A 32 -1.07 -28.56 -27.91
N PRO A 33 0.10 -27.95 -28.15
CA PRO A 33 1.39 -28.58 -27.85
C PRO A 33 1.54 -28.96 -26.37
N GLU A 34 1.97 -30.19 -26.11
CA GLU A 34 2.26 -30.67 -24.76
C GLU A 34 3.46 -29.93 -24.16
N VAL A 35 3.48 -29.83 -22.83
CA VAL A 35 4.56 -29.19 -22.07
C VAL A 35 5.26 -30.21 -21.16
N ASP A 36 6.55 -30.00 -20.92
CA ASP A 36 7.31 -30.81 -19.98
C ASP A 36 7.03 -30.42 -18.52
N LYS A 37 7.50 -31.25 -17.58
CA LYS A 37 7.31 -31.02 -16.14
C LYS A 37 7.92 -29.69 -15.68
N LEU A 38 9.06 -29.27 -16.24
CA LEU A 38 9.72 -28.02 -15.89
C LEU A 38 8.92 -26.80 -16.32
N LYS A 39 8.45 -26.74 -17.58
CA LYS A 39 7.62 -25.63 -18.07
C LYS A 39 6.26 -25.60 -17.38
N ALA A 40 5.67 -26.77 -17.09
CA ALA A 40 4.46 -26.84 -16.30
C ALA A 40 4.68 -26.35 -14.86
N LYS A 41 5.78 -26.74 -14.20
CA LYS A 41 6.16 -26.26 -12.86
C LYS A 41 6.41 -24.76 -12.85
N PHE A 42 7.04 -24.24 -13.89
CA PHE A 42 7.25 -22.80 -14.07
C PHE A 42 5.93 -22.03 -14.10
N ILE A 43 4.96 -22.49 -14.91
CA ILE A 43 3.66 -21.82 -15.10
C ILE A 43 2.74 -22.05 -13.89
N ALA A 44 2.48 -23.30 -13.50
CA ALA A 44 1.57 -23.65 -12.42
C ALA A 44 2.09 -23.20 -11.05
N GLY A 45 3.41 -23.25 -10.86
CA GLY A 45 4.09 -22.81 -9.66
C GLY A 45 4.32 -21.30 -9.56
N ARG A 46 3.99 -20.54 -10.62
CA ARG A 46 4.22 -19.09 -10.73
C ARG A 46 5.66 -18.70 -10.36
N ILE A 47 6.62 -19.46 -10.89
CA ILE A 47 8.04 -19.26 -10.58
C ILE A 47 8.52 -17.95 -11.21
N ILE A 48 9.16 -17.11 -10.40
CA ILE A 48 9.84 -15.89 -10.87
C ILE A 48 11.30 -16.28 -11.18
N PRO A 49 11.75 -16.20 -12.44
CA PRO A 49 13.15 -16.47 -12.78
C PRO A 49 14.07 -15.52 -12.02
N ALA A 50 15.14 -16.06 -11.45
CA ALA A 50 16.16 -15.28 -10.75
C ALA A 50 17.55 -15.85 -11.03
N ILE A 51 18.53 -14.96 -11.13
CA ILE A 51 19.95 -15.32 -11.26
C ILE A 51 20.79 -14.34 -10.46
N ALA A 52 21.88 -14.84 -9.86
CA ALA A 52 22.72 -14.09 -8.94
C ALA A 52 23.32 -12.82 -9.55
N THR A 53 23.61 -12.81 -10.86
CA THR A 53 24.20 -11.66 -11.57
C THR A 53 23.27 -10.44 -11.55
N SER A 54 21.98 -10.61 -11.85
CA SER A 54 20.98 -9.54 -11.79
C SER A 54 20.78 -9.04 -10.35
N THR A 55 20.77 -9.94 -9.37
CA THR A 55 20.65 -9.58 -7.95
C THR A 55 21.85 -8.77 -7.48
N ALA A 56 23.08 -9.24 -7.74
CA ALA A 56 24.30 -8.57 -7.34
C ALA A 56 24.42 -7.16 -7.96
N MET A 57 24.06 -7.03 -9.25
CA MET A 57 23.99 -5.73 -9.92
C MET A 57 22.97 -4.80 -9.26
N ALA A 58 21.74 -5.26 -9.04
CA ALA A 58 20.69 -4.44 -8.41
C ALA A 58 21.10 -4.00 -7.00
N THR A 59 21.65 -4.91 -6.18
CA THR A 59 22.16 -4.57 -4.85
C THR A 59 23.30 -3.56 -4.90
N GLY A 60 24.25 -3.72 -5.82
CA GLY A 60 25.35 -2.77 -5.99
C GLY A 60 24.84 -1.35 -6.29
N LEU A 61 23.86 -1.22 -7.19
CA LEU A 61 23.24 0.08 -7.52
C LEU A 61 22.48 0.68 -6.34
N VAL A 62 21.76 -0.14 -5.57
CA VAL A 62 21.08 0.32 -4.34
C VAL A 62 22.10 0.83 -3.32
N CYS A 63 23.23 0.14 -3.14
CA CYS A 63 24.29 0.59 -2.25
C CYS A 63 24.92 1.93 -2.68
N LEU A 64 24.94 2.25 -3.98
CA LEU A 64 25.40 3.56 -4.45
C LEU A 64 24.44 4.68 -4.04
N GLU A 65 23.12 4.47 -4.15
CA GLU A 65 22.13 5.44 -3.67
C GLU A 65 22.12 5.55 -2.14
N LEU A 66 22.44 4.47 -1.43
CA LEU A 66 22.56 4.47 0.03
C LEU A 66 23.61 5.47 0.53
N TYR A 67 24.75 5.64 -0.17
CA TYR A 67 25.75 6.64 0.22
C TYR A 67 25.18 8.05 0.22
N LYS A 68 24.34 8.40 -0.77
CA LYS A 68 23.68 9.72 -0.85
C LYS A 68 22.69 9.91 0.30
N VAL A 69 21.93 8.87 0.63
CA VAL A 69 20.99 8.92 1.76
C VAL A 69 21.72 9.12 3.09
N LEU A 70 22.88 8.48 3.28
CA LEU A 70 23.67 8.59 4.50
C LEU A 70 24.39 9.94 4.65
N ASP A 71 24.91 10.50 3.55
CA ASP A 71 25.57 11.82 3.56
C ASP A 71 24.56 12.96 3.81
N GLY A 72 23.33 12.80 3.29
CA GLY A 72 22.27 13.80 3.43
C GLY A 72 22.51 15.04 2.56
N GLY A 73 21.55 15.98 2.54
CA GLY A 73 21.71 17.26 1.83
C GLY A 73 21.71 17.21 0.30
N HIS A 74 21.55 16.03 -0.29
CA HIS A 74 21.44 15.85 -1.74
C HIS A 74 20.11 16.33 -2.31
N LYS A 75 20.16 16.93 -3.51
CA LYS A 75 18.97 17.34 -4.26
C LYS A 75 18.34 16.12 -4.94
N LEU A 76 17.08 16.25 -5.35
CA LEU A 76 16.36 15.21 -6.10
C LEU A 76 17.14 14.79 -7.36
N GLU A 77 17.74 15.76 -8.04
CA GLU A 77 18.57 15.60 -9.26
C GLU A 77 19.85 14.80 -9.03
N ASP A 78 20.25 14.54 -7.79
CA ASP A 78 21.42 13.71 -7.48
C ASP A 78 21.05 12.21 -7.44
N TYR A 79 19.77 11.89 -7.20
CA TYR A 79 19.29 10.51 -7.09
C TYR A 79 19.02 9.89 -8.46
N ARG A 80 19.19 8.56 -8.57
CA ARG A 80 18.97 7.84 -9.84
C ARG A 80 18.17 6.55 -9.62
N ASN A 81 17.00 6.47 -10.25
CA ASN A 81 16.31 5.22 -10.48
C ASN A 81 16.97 4.49 -11.65
N THR A 82 17.53 3.31 -11.40
CA THR A 82 18.22 2.53 -12.44
C THR A 82 17.36 1.37 -12.92
N PHE A 83 17.13 1.32 -14.22
CA PHE A 83 16.48 0.22 -14.93
C PHE A 83 17.53 -0.53 -15.74
N ALA A 84 17.61 -1.83 -15.57
CA ALA A 84 18.64 -2.64 -16.22
C ALA A 84 18.05 -3.92 -16.84
N ASN A 85 18.52 -4.25 -18.04
CA ASN A 85 18.27 -5.52 -18.69
C ASN A 85 19.59 -6.10 -19.22
N LEU A 86 20.14 -7.06 -18.47
CA LEU A 86 21.42 -7.71 -18.77
C LEU A 86 21.38 -8.61 -20.01
N ALA A 87 20.21 -8.98 -20.53
CA ALA A 87 20.10 -9.71 -21.78
C ALA A 87 20.41 -8.82 -23.01
N LEU A 88 20.16 -7.51 -22.91
CA LEU A 88 20.42 -6.50 -23.95
C LEU A 88 21.59 -5.56 -23.60
N PRO A 89 22.41 -5.93 -22.62
CA PRO A 89 23.22 -5.00 -21.79
C PRO A 89 22.69 -3.56 -21.66
N LEU A 90 21.40 -3.38 -21.42
CA LEU A 90 20.77 -2.06 -21.34
C LEU A 90 20.78 -1.54 -19.91
N PHE A 91 21.25 -0.30 -19.73
CA PHE A 91 21.17 0.44 -18.47
C PHE A 91 20.58 1.81 -18.75
N SER A 92 19.49 2.13 -18.05
CA SER A 92 18.81 3.42 -18.12
C SER A 92 18.68 3.98 -16.73
N MET A 93 19.10 5.23 -16.54
CA MET A 93 18.99 5.92 -15.26
C MET A 93 18.07 7.13 -15.44
N ALA A 94 17.12 7.29 -14.55
CA ALA A 94 16.19 8.40 -14.54
C ALA A 94 16.16 9.06 -13.17
N GLU A 95 15.90 10.37 -13.15
CA GLU A 95 15.64 11.09 -11.91
C GLU A 95 14.33 10.59 -11.27
N PRO A 96 14.25 10.47 -9.93
CA PRO A 96 13.01 10.19 -9.26
C PRO A 96 11.98 11.30 -9.50
N VAL A 97 10.72 10.91 -9.62
CA VAL A 97 9.63 11.87 -9.81
C VAL A 97 9.42 12.63 -8.50
N PRO A 98 9.39 13.98 -8.52
CA PRO A 98 9.08 14.76 -7.32
C PRO A 98 7.68 14.42 -6.81
N PRO A 99 7.43 14.50 -5.50
CA PRO A 99 6.10 14.23 -4.97
C PRO A 99 5.10 15.26 -5.52
N LYS A 100 3.87 14.80 -5.83
CA LYS A 100 2.78 15.69 -6.21
C LYS A 100 2.50 16.65 -5.04
N VAL A 101 2.59 17.94 -5.33
CA VAL A 101 2.27 19.01 -4.38
C VAL A 101 0.82 19.40 -4.57
N ILE A 102 0.05 19.32 -3.50
CA ILE A 102 -1.33 19.80 -3.44
C ILE A 102 -1.30 21.18 -2.77
N ASN A 103 -1.86 22.19 -3.44
CA ASN A 103 -2.01 23.54 -2.92
C ASN A 103 -3.49 23.80 -2.69
N TYR A 104 -3.84 24.25 -1.49
CA TYR A 104 -5.21 24.57 -1.12
C TYR A 104 -5.20 25.76 -0.17
N ARG A 105 -5.83 26.87 -0.57
CA ARG A 105 -5.74 28.16 0.13
C ARG A 105 -4.27 28.50 0.42
N ASP A 106 -3.92 28.79 1.67
CA ASP A 106 -2.55 29.07 2.13
C ASP A 106 -1.77 27.81 2.55
N MET A 107 -2.37 26.62 2.40
CA MET A 107 -1.79 25.35 2.78
C MET A 107 -1.19 24.63 1.57
N ARG A 108 -0.08 23.93 1.83
CA ARG A 108 0.62 23.11 0.85
C ARG A 108 1.04 21.81 1.51
N TRP A 109 0.77 20.69 0.85
CA TRP A 109 1.20 19.38 1.32
C TRP A 109 1.54 18.42 0.17
N THR A 110 2.13 17.30 0.54
CA THR A 110 2.59 16.20 -0.29
C THR A 110 2.22 14.87 0.36
N ILE A 111 2.54 13.76 -0.31
CA ILE A 111 2.34 12.40 0.22
C ILE A 111 3.13 12.10 1.51
N TRP A 112 4.13 12.91 1.84
CA TRP A 112 5.01 12.72 2.99
C TRP A 112 4.54 13.49 4.23
N ASP A 113 3.59 14.39 4.04
CA ASP A 113 3.03 15.16 5.14
C ASP A 113 2.02 14.32 5.92
N SER A 114 1.92 14.59 7.21
CA SER A 114 0.88 14.02 8.07
C SER A 114 0.44 15.08 9.07
N TRP A 115 -0.85 15.12 9.35
CA TRP A 115 -1.41 16.03 10.34
C TRP A 115 -1.57 15.32 11.67
N VAL A 116 -1.22 16.01 12.75
CA VAL A 116 -1.25 15.45 14.09
C VAL A 116 -2.28 16.19 14.92
N ILE A 117 -3.23 15.44 15.49
CA ILE A 117 -4.20 15.96 16.45
C ILE A 117 -3.94 15.28 17.80
N LYS A 118 -3.92 16.07 18.88
CA LYS A 118 -3.62 15.60 20.25
C LYS A 118 -4.91 15.48 21.07
N ASP A 119 -4.78 14.86 22.24
CA ASP A 119 -5.79 14.82 23.31
C ASP A 119 -7.07 14.01 23.01
N ASN A 120 -7.02 13.12 22.01
CA ASN A 120 -8.13 12.24 21.63
C ASN A 120 -9.46 13.02 21.46
N PRO A 121 -9.56 13.87 20.42
CA PRO A 121 -10.75 14.67 20.15
C PRO A 121 -11.95 13.78 19.83
N THR A 122 -13.13 14.38 19.90
CA THR A 122 -14.38 13.85 19.35
C THR A 122 -14.40 13.97 17.83
N LEU A 123 -15.25 13.19 17.15
CA LEU A 123 -15.45 13.35 15.70
C LEU A 123 -15.91 14.76 15.35
N ARG A 124 -16.76 15.36 16.19
CA ARG A 124 -17.21 16.76 16.03
C ARG A 124 -16.04 17.75 16.02
N GLU A 125 -15.13 17.62 16.97
CA GLU A 125 -13.94 18.48 17.05
C GLU A 125 -13.00 18.27 15.84
N VAL A 126 -12.86 17.04 15.33
CA VAL A 126 -12.08 16.78 14.11
C VAL A 126 -12.72 17.42 12.88
N LEU A 127 -14.05 17.32 12.72
CA LEU A 127 -14.76 17.97 11.63
C LEU A 127 -14.65 19.49 11.71
N GLN A 128 -14.83 20.07 12.90
CA GLN A 128 -14.68 21.51 13.11
C GLN A 128 -13.24 21.97 12.80
N TRP A 129 -12.24 21.20 13.22
CA TRP A 129 -10.83 21.50 12.93
C TRP A 129 -10.50 21.48 11.43
N LEU A 130 -11.19 20.64 10.64
CA LEU A 130 -11.08 20.63 9.18
C LEU A 130 -11.87 21.78 8.54
N GLU A 131 -13.06 22.09 9.04
CA GLU A 131 -13.90 23.19 8.58
C GLU A 131 -13.23 24.55 8.79
N GLU A 132 -12.54 24.75 9.92
CA GLU A 132 -11.69 25.94 10.18
C GLU A 132 -10.58 26.12 9.14
N LYS A 133 -10.15 25.03 8.49
CA LYS A 133 -9.20 25.05 7.37
C LYS A 133 -9.87 25.20 6.01
N GLY A 134 -11.20 25.13 5.94
CA GLY A 134 -11.97 25.13 4.71
C GLY A 134 -12.27 23.76 4.12
N LEU A 135 -11.95 22.70 4.84
CA LEU A 135 -12.08 21.33 4.34
C LEU A 135 -13.38 20.74 4.87
N ASN A 136 -14.31 20.50 3.95
CA ASN A 136 -15.60 19.92 4.28
C ASN A 136 -15.48 18.39 4.28
N ALA A 137 -15.19 17.83 5.45
CA ALA A 137 -15.04 16.39 5.62
C ALA A 137 -16.39 15.67 5.58
N TYR A 138 -16.60 14.83 4.56
CA TYR A 138 -17.83 14.04 4.42
C TYR A 138 -17.67 12.58 4.86
N SER A 139 -16.44 12.09 5.02
CA SER A 139 -16.17 10.69 5.38
C SER A 139 -14.89 10.57 6.20
N ILE A 140 -14.96 9.90 7.36
CA ILE A 140 -13.80 9.57 8.21
C ILE A 140 -13.74 8.05 8.38
N SER A 141 -12.59 7.47 8.06
CA SER A 141 -12.33 6.04 8.17
C SER A 141 -11.08 5.74 8.99
N CYS A 142 -11.08 4.59 9.65
CA CYS A 142 -9.95 4.03 10.37
C CYS A 142 -9.73 2.60 9.88
N GLY A 143 -8.64 2.37 9.14
CA GLY A 143 -8.41 1.11 8.45
C GLY A 143 -9.53 0.80 7.45
N SER A 144 -10.14 -0.38 7.54
CA SER A 144 -11.24 -0.80 6.67
C SER A 144 -12.62 -0.33 7.13
N SER A 145 -12.71 0.41 8.23
CA SER A 145 -13.98 0.70 8.89
C SER A 145 -14.30 2.19 8.86
N LEU A 146 -15.57 2.49 8.59
CA LEU A 146 -16.09 3.85 8.48
C LEU A 146 -16.54 4.34 9.86
N LEU A 147 -15.86 5.36 10.39
CA LEU A 147 -16.20 5.97 11.68
C LEU A 147 -17.36 6.97 11.51
N TYR A 148 -17.29 7.77 10.45
CA TYR A 148 -18.29 8.77 10.11
C TYR A 148 -18.46 8.86 8.59
N ASN A 149 -19.69 9.09 8.13
CA ASN A 149 -19.97 9.49 6.77
C ASN A 149 -21.31 10.24 6.70
N SER A 150 -21.33 11.38 6.01
CA SER A 150 -22.47 12.29 5.92
C SER A 150 -23.74 11.67 5.31
N MET A 151 -23.57 10.63 4.47
CA MET A 151 -24.66 9.90 3.81
C MET A 151 -25.44 8.98 4.76
N PHE A 152 -24.89 8.62 5.92
CA PHE A 152 -25.51 7.72 6.89
C PHE A 152 -26.03 8.49 8.11
N PRO A 153 -27.35 8.71 8.26
CA PRO A 153 -27.92 9.45 9.39
C PRO A 153 -27.56 8.87 10.76
N SER A 154 -27.43 7.53 10.86
CA SER A 154 -27.05 6.83 12.09
C SER A 154 -25.63 7.17 12.57
N HIS A 155 -24.75 7.66 11.69
CA HIS A 155 -23.40 8.08 12.08
C HIS A 155 -23.39 9.43 12.80
N LYS A 156 -24.47 10.22 12.70
CA LYS A 156 -24.62 11.47 13.46
C LYS A 156 -24.71 11.24 14.97
N GLU A 157 -25.14 10.06 15.41
CA GLU A 157 -25.20 9.69 16.84
C GLU A 157 -23.81 9.47 17.44
N ARG A 158 -22.79 9.21 16.61
CA ARG A 158 -21.40 8.94 17.04
C ARG A 158 -20.54 10.20 17.15
N MET A 159 -21.11 11.38 16.84
CA MET A 159 -20.36 12.64 16.74
C MET A 159 -19.65 13.07 18.02
N ASP A 160 -20.27 12.76 19.16
CA ASP A 160 -19.74 13.11 20.49
C ASP A 160 -18.80 12.02 21.04
N GLY A 161 -18.64 10.90 20.32
CA GLY A 161 -17.68 9.86 20.64
C GLY A 161 -16.24 10.28 20.31
N LYS A 162 -15.30 9.91 21.18
CA LYS A 162 -13.87 10.12 20.92
C LYS A 162 -13.40 9.22 19.79
N VAL A 163 -12.51 9.74 18.94
CA VAL A 163 -12.03 9.02 17.74
C VAL A 163 -11.46 7.64 18.09
N VAL A 164 -10.65 7.54 19.15
CA VAL A 164 -10.00 6.28 19.52
C VAL A 164 -10.98 5.27 20.09
N ASP A 165 -12.00 5.73 20.82
CA ASP A 165 -13.01 4.83 21.38
C ASP A 165 -13.91 4.28 20.27
N LEU A 166 -14.28 5.12 19.30
CA LEU A 166 -14.99 4.68 18.09
C LEU A 166 -14.15 3.74 17.22
N ALA A 167 -12.83 3.96 17.13
CA ALA A 167 -11.93 3.04 16.44
C ALA A 167 -11.89 1.66 17.13
N ARG A 168 -12.00 1.60 18.46
CA ARG A 168 -12.09 0.32 19.19
C ARG A 168 -13.45 -0.35 19.04
N GLU A 169 -14.53 0.41 19.09
CA GLU A 169 -15.89 -0.14 19.06
C GLU A 169 -16.32 -0.56 17.64
N VAL A 170 -16.17 0.34 16.67
CA VAL A 170 -16.67 0.15 15.31
C VAL A 170 -15.65 -0.58 14.45
N ALA A 171 -14.40 -0.12 14.48
CA ALA A 171 -13.34 -0.68 13.67
C ALA A 171 -12.68 -1.91 14.31
N LYS A 172 -13.04 -2.24 15.56
CA LYS A 172 -12.46 -3.34 16.34
C LYS A 172 -10.93 -3.31 16.32
N VAL A 173 -10.37 -2.10 16.27
CA VAL A 173 -8.92 -1.91 16.23
C VAL A 173 -8.39 -2.22 17.63
N GLU A 174 -7.67 -3.32 17.74
CA GLU A 174 -6.88 -3.60 18.93
C GLU A 174 -5.68 -2.66 18.93
N VAL A 175 -5.68 -1.70 19.87
CA VAL A 175 -4.58 -0.75 20.03
C VAL A 175 -3.60 -1.33 21.04
N PRO A 176 -2.39 -1.77 20.62
CA PRO A 176 -1.42 -2.35 21.55
C PRO A 176 -1.00 -1.34 22.62
N PRO A 177 -0.56 -1.79 23.82
CA PRO A 177 -0.21 -0.89 24.92
C PRO A 177 0.87 0.15 24.58
N TYR A 178 1.76 -0.18 23.64
CA TYR A 178 2.85 0.68 23.18
C TYR A 178 2.41 1.73 22.14
N ARG A 179 1.27 1.54 21.49
CA ARG A 179 0.78 2.46 20.45
C ARG A 179 0.09 3.65 21.13
N ARG A 180 0.49 4.88 20.74
CA ARG A 180 -0.02 6.14 21.33
C ARG A 180 -0.87 6.98 20.37
N HIS A 181 -1.00 6.54 19.12
CA HIS A 181 -1.82 7.20 18.11
C HIS A 181 -2.65 6.21 17.31
N VAL A 182 -3.75 6.69 16.75
CA VAL A 182 -4.56 6.00 15.73
C VAL A 182 -4.55 6.86 14.47
N ASP A 183 -4.38 6.23 13.32
CA ASP A 183 -4.41 6.92 12.04
C ASP A 183 -5.82 6.87 11.45
N ILE A 184 -6.28 8.02 10.99
CA ILE A 184 -7.55 8.16 10.29
C ILE A 184 -7.30 8.72 8.88
N VAL A 185 -8.12 8.25 7.94
CA VAL A 185 -8.16 8.74 6.57
C VAL A 185 -9.49 9.45 6.39
N VAL A 186 -9.42 10.70 5.95
CA VAL A 186 -10.58 11.57 5.80
C VAL A 186 -10.71 11.98 4.35
N ALA A 187 -11.92 11.82 3.80
CA ALA A 187 -12.27 12.37 2.50
C ALA A 187 -12.96 13.72 2.70
N CYS A 188 -12.46 14.73 2.01
CA CYS A 188 -12.91 16.11 2.12
C CYS A 188 -13.23 16.68 0.74
N GLU A 189 -14.16 17.62 0.72
CA GLU A 189 -14.43 18.50 -0.41
C GLU A 189 -13.96 19.92 -0.08
N ASP A 190 -13.60 20.69 -1.10
CA ASP A 190 -13.39 22.14 -0.99
C ASP A 190 -14.73 22.91 -0.95
N ASP A 191 -14.67 24.25 -0.90
CA ASP A 191 -15.87 25.09 -0.89
C ASP A 191 -16.64 25.08 -2.22
N GLU A 192 -16.01 24.61 -3.30
CA GLU A 192 -16.60 24.48 -4.63
C GLU A 192 -17.22 23.07 -4.85
N GLY A 193 -17.09 22.18 -3.86
CA GLY A 193 -17.59 20.80 -3.92
C GLY A 193 -16.69 19.84 -4.69
N ASN A 194 -15.42 20.18 -4.91
CA ASN A 194 -14.45 19.27 -5.52
C ASN A 194 -13.76 18.43 -4.44
N ASP A 195 -13.61 17.13 -4.70
CA ASP A 195 -12.84 16.23 -3.85
C ASP A 195 -11.37 16.67 -3.76
N ILE A 196 -10.85 16.72 -2.54
CA ILE A 196 -9.45 17.06 -2.26
C ILE A 196 -8.77 15.99 -1.40
N ASP A 197 -7.64 15.50 -1.88
CA ASP A 197 -6.78 14.58 -1.14
C ASP A 197 -6.03 15.33 -0.04
N ILE A 198 -6.26 14.98 1.21
CA ILE A 198 -5.56 15.54 2.36
C ILE A 198 -4.52 14.55 2.93
N PRO A 199 -3.54 15.04 3.71
CA PRO A 199 -2.61 14.19 4.45
C PRO A 199 -3.33 13.26 5.43
N GLN A 200 -2.72 12.11 5.72
CA GLN A 200 -3.19 11.23 6.78
C GLN A 200 -3.15 11.97 8.12
N ILE A 201 -4.21 11.79 8.93
CA ILE A 201 -4.32 12.40 10.25
C ILE A 201 -4.01 11.36 11.32
N SER A 202 -2.96 11.61 12.11
CA SER A 202 -2.61 10.79 13.27
C SER A 202 -3.16 11.42 14.54
N VAL A 203 -4.11 10.73 15.19
CA VAL A 203 -4.73 11.14 16.44
C VAL A 203 -3.99 10.53 17.62
N TYR A 204 -3.27 11.36 18.38
CA TYR A 204 -2.58 10.98 19.61
C TYR A 204 -3.51 11.06 20.81
N PHE A 205 -3.49 10.01 21.63
CA PHE A 205 -4.39 9.87 22.79
C PHE A 205 -3.67 9.59 24.11
N ARG A 206 -2.33 9.61 24.10
CA ARG A 206 -1.43 9.42 25.25
C ARG A 206 -0.13 10.19 25.10
#